data_AF-A0AAD8MKI0-F1
#
_entry.id   AF-A0AAD8MKI0-F1
#
_cell.length_a   1.000
_cell.length_b   1.000
_cell.length_c   1.000
_cell.angle_alpha   90.00
_cell.angle_beta   90.00
_cell.angle_gamma   90.00
#
_symmetry.space_group_name_H-M   'P 1'
#
loop_
_entity.id
_entity.type
_entity.pdbx_description
1 polymer ?
#
loop_
_entity_poly.entity_id
_entity_poly.type
_entity_poly.pdbx_seq_one_letter_code
_entity_poly.pdbx_strand_id
1 'polypeptide(L)'
;MTGIVHRITLLTWPLATTISPASAAEEFKVGDVDGWRQPDVNYTQMYGLWTATKRFHVGDSLRFEYTNDSVLVVNKWAFYHCNITNASSVFTDGNTTINLDNAGPLYFISGDVEHCENGQRLAAEVLPLHPRIHKYPPPGVPPGVKDSPKPSPVSTSRADTDQVKVSLSSVLVATLISLFWHSAEA
;
A
#
# COMPACT_ATOMS: atom_id res chain seq x y z
N MET A 1 -15.56 -31.16 59.46
CA MET A 1 -15.53 -29.84 58.78
C MET A 1 -14.08 -29.54 58.40
N THR A 2 -13.68 -29.86 57.18
CA THR A 2 -12.34 -29.57 56.64
C THR A 2 -12.53 -28.76 55.37
N GLY A 3 -12.29 -27.45 55.46
CA GLY A 3 -12.43 -26.52 54.34
C GLY A 3 -11.20 -26.53 53.45
N ILE A 4 -11.38 -26.93 52.20
CA ILE A 4 -10.35 -26.86 51.16
C ILE A 4 -10.32 -25.41 50.65
N VAL A 5 -9.29 -24.66 51.04
CA VAL A 5 -8.98 -23.34 50.47
C VAL A 5 -8.22 -23.55 49.16
N HIS A 6 -8.93 -23.50 48.03
CA HIS A 6 -8.31 -23.51 46.70
C HIS A 6 -7.59 -22.18 46.47
N ARG A 7 -6.26 -22.20 46.47
CA ARG A 7 -5.43 -21.08 46.02
C ARG A 7 -5.50 -21.00 44.50
N ILE A 8 -6.26 -20.04 43.98
CA ILE A 8 -6.29 -19.70 42.56
C ILE A 8 -5.06 -18.84 42.27
N THR A 9 -4.00 -19.45 41.73
CA THR A 9 -2.87 -18.70 41.15
C THR A 9 -3.27 -18.18 39.77
N LEU A 10 -3.46 -16.87 39.67
CA LEU A 10 -3.72 -16.17 38.41
C LEU A 10 -2.41 -16.12 37.60
N LEU A 11 -2.29 -16.96 36.57
CA LEU A 11 -1.23 -16.87 35.57
C LEU A 11 -1.52 -15.68 34.65
N THR A 12 -0.89 -14.54 34.90
CA THR A 12 -1.01 -13.37 34.03
C THR A 12 -0.13 -13.56 32.80
N TRP A 13 -0.75 -13.89 31.67
CA TRP A 13 -0.05 -13.93 30.38
C TRP A 13 0.45 -12.52 30.04
N PRO A 14 1.77 -12.30 29.89
CA PRO A 14 2.26 -10.98 29.55
C PRO A 14 1.70 -10.59 28.19
N LEU A 15 1.02 -9.45 28.14
CA LEU A 15 0.47 -8.88 26.93
C LEU A 15 1.65 -8.53 26.01
N ALA A 16 1.97 -9.40 25.06
CA ALA A 16 3.06 -9.20 24.12
C ALA A 16 2.71 -8.03 23.18
N THR A 17 3.25 -6.85 23.45
CA THR A 17 3.15 -5.69 22.58
C THR A 17 3.98 -5.94 21.33
N THR A 18 3.31 -6.24 20.21
CA THR A 18 3.96 -6.35 18.91
C THR A 18 4.33 -4.96 18.40
N ILE A 19 5.58 -4.55 18.61
CA ILE A 19 6.13 -3.37 17.94
C ILE A 19 6.24 -3.72 16.47
N SER A 20 5.31 -3.19 15.70
CA SER A 20 5.33 -3.28 14.26
C SER A 20 6.38 -2.31 13.70
N PRO A 21 7.36 -2.76 12.88
CA PRO A 21 8.32 -1.85 12.29
C PRO A 21 7.61 -0.83 11.39
N ALA A 22 8.06 0.42 11.47
CA ALA A 22 7.73 1.44 10.49
C ALA A 22 8.45 1.06 9.18
N SER A 23 7.73 1.06 8.06
CA SER A 23 8.35 0.86 6.75
C SER A 23 9.18 2.10 6.44
N ALA A 24 10.49 1.94 6.28
CA ALA A 24 11.34 2.98 5.71
C ALA A 24 11.09 3.04 4.20
N ALA A 25 11.29 4.21 3.60
CA ALA A 25 11.33 4.36 2.14
C ALA A 25 12.52 3.58 1.57
N GLU A 26 12.29 2.77 0.56
CA GLU A 26 13.30 1.97 -0.12
C GLU A 26 13.65 2.58 -1.49
N GLU A 27 14.93 2.54 -1.86
CA GLU A 27 15.38 2.86 -3.22
C GLU A 27 15.69 1.55 -3.97
N PHE A 28 14.99 1.32 -5.07
CA PHE A 28 15.18 0.16 -5.93
C PHE A 28 16.04 0.53 -7.13
N LYS A 29 17.23 -0.08 -7.23
CA LYS A 29 18.02 0.00 -8.45
C LYS A 29 17.39 -0.86 -9.54
N VAL A 30 16.88 -0.22 -10.59
CA VAL A 30 16.20 -0.89 -11.70
C VAL A 30 17.17 -1.83 -12.42
N GLY A 31 16.78 -3.08 -12.60
CA GLY A 31 17.63 -4.12 -13.20
C GLY A 31 18.73 -4.65 -12.26
N ASP A 32 18.76 -4.26 -10.99
CA ASP A 32 19.76 -4.69 -9.99
C ASP A 32 21.21 -4.52 -10.50
N VAL A 33 21.92 -5.61 -10.78
CA VAL A 33 23.31 -5.57 -11.26
C VAL A 33 23.43 -5.17 -12.74
N ASP A 34 22.39 -5.43 -13.53
CA ASP A 34 22.39 -5.16 -14.97
C ASP A 34 22.11 -3.68 -15.30
N GLY A 35 21.44 -2.96 -14.37
CA GLY A 35 21.05 -1.56 -14.56
C GLY A 35 19.97 -1.35 -15.62
N TRP A 36 19.87 -0.11 -16.12
CA TRP A 36 18.99 0.26 -17.22
C TRP A 36 19.73 0.20 -18.56
N ARG A 37 19.61 -0.92 -19.24
CA ARG A 37 20.15 -1.21 -20.58
C ARG A 37 19.16 -1.96 -21.47
N GLN A 38 19.45 -2.02 -22.77
CA GLN A 38 18.73 -2.91 -23.67
C GLN A 38 18.96 -4.37 -23.26
N PRO A 39 17.90 -5.16 -23.04
CA PRO A 39 18.04 -6.59 -22.79
C PRO A 39 18.60 -7.32 -24.01
N ASP A 40 19.26 -8.45 -23.78
CA ASP A 40 19.74 -9.30 -24.87
C ASP A 40 18.55 -9.96 -25.60
N VAL A 41 18.73 -10.32 -26.87
CA VAL A 41 17.64 -10.83 -27.75
C VAL A 41 16.88 -12.04 -27.18
N ASN A 42 17.52 -12.84 -26.33
CA ASN A 42 16.91 -14.01 -25.69
C ASN A 42 16.30 -13.71 -24.30
N TYR A 43 16.36 -12.45 -23.85
CA TYR A 43 15.99 -12.04 -22.49
C TYR A 43 15.21 -10.71 -22.46
N THR A 44 14.38 -10.45 -23.47
CA THR A 44 13.57 -9.22 -23.61
C THR A 44 12.57 -8.98 -22.46
N GLN A 45 12.28 -10.00 -21.64
CA GLN A 45 11.38 -9.89 -20.47
C GLN A 45 12.10 -9.49 -19.17
N MET A 46 13.40 -9.20 -19.21
CA MET A 46 14.24 -8.85 -18.06
C MET A 46 13.54 -7.95 -17.03
N TYR A 47 13.05 -6.78 -17.46
CA TYR A 47 12.43 -5.81 -16.54
C TYR A 47 11.08 -6.26 -16.00
N GLY A 48 10.31 -7.01 -16.79
CA GLY A 48 9.05 -7.60 -16.31
C GLY A 48 9.29 -8.63 -15.21
N LEU A 49 10.31 -9.47 -15.37
CA LEU A 49 10.74 -10.43 -14.35
C LEU A 49 11.29 -9.73 -13.12
N TRP A 50 12.11 -8.70 -13.31
CA TRP A 50 12.64 -7.89 -12.21
C TRP A 50 11.49 -7.27 -11.40
N THR A 51 10.55 -6.57 -12.03
CA THR A 51 9.37 -5.98 -11.35
C THR A 51 8.58 -7.04 -10.58
N ALA A 52 8.38 -8.22 -11.15
CA ALA A 52 7.58 -9.27 -10.51
C ALA A 52 8.15 -9.74 -9.15
N THR A 53 9.44 -9.47 -8.89
CA THR A 53 10.10 -9.78 -7.61
C THR A 53 10.04 -8.64 -6.59
N LYS A 54 9.56 -7.45 -6.96
CA LYS A 54 9.57 -6.26 -6.12
C LYS A 54 8.17 -5.89 -5.64
N ARG A 55 8.10 -5.10 -4.57
CA ARG A 55 6.87 -4.49 -4.06
C ARG A 55 7.15 -3.03 -3.80
N PHE A 56 6.59 -2.16 -4.64
CA PHE A 56 6.74 -0.73 -4.52
C PHE A 56 5.60 -0.14 -3.70
N HIS A 57 5.93 0.81 -2.82
CA HIS A 57 4.97 1.59 -2.07
C HIS A 57 5.16 3.08 -2.35
N VAL A 58 4.12 3.86 -2.04
CA VAL A 58 4.26 5.31 -2.01
C VAL A 58 5.39 5.71 -1.05
N GLY A 59 6.28 6.60 -1.50
CA GLY A 59 7.45 7.05 -0.77
C GLY A 59 8.75 6.30 -1.10
N ASP A 60 8.66 5.14 -1.77
CA ASP A 60 9.84 4.48 -2.34
C ASP A 60 10.38 5.24 -3.56
N SER A 61 11.49 4.80 -4.11
CA SER A 61 12.08 5.39 -5.32
C SER A 61 12.66 4.34 -6.27
N LEU A 62 12.70 4.65 -7.56
CA LEU A 62 13.37 3.87 -8.59
C LEU A 62 14.61 4.61 -9.06
N ARG A 63 15.78 3.97 -8.96
CA ARG A 63 17.03 4.50 -9.50
C ARG A 63 17.40 3.79 -10.79
N PHE A 64 17.54 4.56 -11.85
CA PHE A 64 17.94 4.13 -13.18
C PHE A 64 19.38 4.56 -13.44
N GLU A 65 20.28 3.60 -13.58
CA GLU A 65 21.68 3.83 -13.98
C GLU A 65 21.85 3.33 -15.42
N TYR A 66 22.30 4.20 -16.33
CA TYR A 66 22.36 3.93 -17.78
C TYR A 66 23.48 4.70 -18.47
N THR A 67 23.90 4.23 -19.65
CA THR A 67 24.96 4.85 -20.45
C THR A 67 24.51 4.95 -21.91
N ASN A 68 24.62 6.16 -22.50
CA ASN A 68 24.16 6.44 -23.88
C ASN A 68 22.68 6.07 -24.13
N ASP A 69 21.84 6.30 -23.13
CA ASP A 69 20.39 6.04 -23.21
C ASP A 69 19.64 7.12 -22.42
N SER A 70 18.34 6.93 -22.22
CA SER A 70 17.46 7.81 -21.49
C SER A 70 16.33 7.03 -20.81
N VAL A 71 15.65 7.68 -19.88
CA VAL A 71 14.44 7.17 -19.23
C VAL A 71 13.30 8.13 -19.49
N LEU A 72 12.23 7.65 -20.08
CA LEU A 72 11.03 8.42 -20.35
C LEU A 72 9.89 7.91 -19.48
N VAL A 73 9.22 8.81 -18.77
CA VAL A 73 7.96 8.49 -18.08
C VAL A 73 6.81 8.71 -19.05
N VAL A 74 6.01 7.68 -19.28
CA VAL A 74 4.98 7.68 -20.32
C VAL A 74 3.65 7.16 -19.80
N ASN A 75 2.59 7.36 -20.58
CA ASN A 75 1.32 6.71 -20.32
C ASN A 75 1.31 5.25 -20.81
N LYS A 76 0.27 4.51 -20.42
CA LYS A 76 0.11 3.09 -20.79
C LYS A 76 0.16 2.83 -22.29
N TRP A 77 -0.46 3.69 -23.10
CA TRP A 77 -0.49 3.49 -24.56
C TRP A 77 0.90 3.66 -25.16
N ALA A 78 1.60 4.73 -24.81
CA ALA A 78 2.96 4.99 -25.25
C ALA A 78 3.95 3.90 -24.81
N PHE A 79 3.75 3.30 -23.62
CA PHE A 79 4.53 2.15 -23.17
C PHE A 79 4.41 0.92 -24.09
N TYR A 80 3.18 0.56 -24.50
CA TYR A 80 2.98 -0.61 -25.37
C TYR A 80 3.46 -0.38 -26.80
N HIS A 81 3.40 0.87 -27.26
CA HIS A 81 3.75 1.26 -28.63
C HIS A 81 5.13 1.93 -28.76
N CYS A 82 5.93 1.94 -27.70
CA CYS A 82 7.23 2.62 -27.65
C CYS A 82 7.18 4.06 -28.21
N ASN A 83 6.11 4.78 -27.90
CA ASN A 83 5.91 6.14 -28.40
C ASN A 83 6.63 7.15 -27.49
N ILE A 84 7.67 7.78 -28.03
CA ILE A 84 8.50 8.75 -27.30
C ILE A 84 8.00 10.20 -27.40
N THR A 85 7.03 10.50 -28.26
CA THR A 85 6.67 11.88 -28.65
C THR A 85 6.00 12.68 -27.53
N ASN A 86 5.25 12.02 -26.64
CA ASN A 86 4.49 12.67 -25.57
C ASN A 86 4.87 12.12 -24.19
N ALA A 87 6.16 12.00 -23.93
CA ALA A 87 6.65 11.66 -22.60
C ALA A 87 6.28 12.76 -21.60
N SER A 88 5.83 12.34 -20.41
CA SER A 88 5.55 13.25 -19.30
C SER A 88 6.84 13.82 -18.71
N SER A 89 7.91 13.01 -18.70
CA SER A 89 9.24 13.39 -18.26
C SER A 89 10.29 12.66 -19.10
N VAL A 90 11.44 13.30 -19.31
CA VAL A 90 12.58 12.77 -20.07
C VAL A 90 13.84 12.98 -19.24
N PHE A 91 14.62 11.93 -19.03
CA PHE A 91 15.87 11.98 -18.28
C PHE A 91 17.02 11.42 -19.12
N THR A 92 18.14 12.15 -19.15
CA THR A 92 19.34 11.86 -19.97
C THR A 92 20.64 12.02 -19.18
N ASP A 93 20.55 12.04 -17.85
CA ASP A 93 21.68 12.31 -16.94
C ASP A 93 22.52 11.05 -16.62
N GLY A 94 22.10 9.88 -17.07
CA GLY A 94 22.81 8.60 -16.88
C GLY A 94 22.63 7.98 -15.50
N ASN A 95 22.07 8.73 -14.54
CA ASN A 95 21.73 8.24 -13.21
C ASN A 95 20.55 9.03 -12.65
N THR A 96 19.34 8.53 -12.90
CA THR A 96 18.09 9.20 -12.53
C THR A 96 17.44 8.48 -11.34
N THR A 97 17.10 9.19 -10.28
CA THR A 97 16.21 8.69 -9.22
C THR A 97 14.82 9.30 -9.36
N ILE A 98 13.78 8.47 -9.42
CA ILE A 98 12.37 8.87 -9.54
C ILE A 98 11.62 8.42 -8.28
N ASN A 99 11.03 9.37 -7.56
CA ASN A 99 10.22 9.08 -6.38
C ASN A 99 8.84 8.56 -6.77
N LEU A 100 8.32 7.62 -5.98
CA LEU A 100 7.02 7.00 -6.17
C LEU A 100 6.00 7.71 -5.27
N ASP A 101 5.55 8.89 -5.69
CA ASP A 101 4.73 9.76 -4.84
C ASP A 101 3.25 9.37 -4.80
N ASN A 102 2.79 8.59 -5.77
CA ASN A 102 1.37 8.23 -5.92
C ASN A 102 1.21 6.74 -6.16
N ALA A 103 0.13 6.18 -5.61
CA ALA A 103 -0.24 4.80 -5.85
C ALA A 103 -0.79 4.62 -7.28
N GLY A 104 -0.63 3.42 -7.81
CA GLY A 104 -1.07 3.00 -9.13
C GLY A 104 0.07 2.71 -10.10
N PRO A 105 -0.27 2.49 -11.39
CA PRO A 105 0.71 2.08 -12.39
C PRO A 105 1.53 3.25 -12.91
N LEU A 106 2.85 3.04 -13.00
CA LEU A 106 3.81 3.91 -13.67
C LEU A 106 4.51 3.15 -14.79
N TYR A 107 4.77 3.84 -15.90
CA TYR A 107 5.36 3.24 -17.09
C TYR A 107 6.59 4.02 -17.52
N PHE A 108 7.67 3.29 -17.77
CA PHE A 108 8.96 3.82 -18.18
C PHE A 108 9.43 3.11 -19.45
N ILE A 109 10.00 3.87 -20.38
CA ILE A 109 10.60 3.34 -21.62
C ILE A 109 11.96 3.99 -21.87
N SER A 110 12.81 3.31 -22.64
CA SER A 110 13.97 3.96 -23.25
C SER A 110 13.48 5.04 -24.23
N GLY A 111 14.24 6.13 -24.36
CA GLY A 111 14.02 7.12 -25.41
C GLY A 111 14.54 6.70 -26.78
N ASP A 112 15.29 5.60 -26.86
CA ASP A 112 15.56 4.90 -28.09
C ASP A 112 14.42 3.91 -28.39
N VAL A 113 13.80 4.06 -29.57
CA VAL A 113 12.63 3.28 -29.97
C VAL A 113 12.98 1.81 -30.14
N GLU A 114 14.14 1.50 -30.72
CA GLU A 114 14.59 0.13 -30.93
C GLU A 114 14.90 -0.55 -29.59
N HIS A 115 15.53 0.18 -28.65
CA HIS A 115 15.76 -0.33 -27.30
C HIS A 115 14.44 -0.66 -26.58
N CYS A 116 13.45 0.22 -26.66
CA CYS A 116 12.12 -0.02 -26.08
C CYS A 116 11.42 -1.24 -26.70
N GLU A 117 11.45 -1.36 -28.04
CA GLU A 117 10.86 -2.49 -28.77
C GLU A 117 11.54 -3.82 -28.40
N ASN A 118 12.86 -3.78 -28.17
CA ASN A 118 13.67 -4.90 -27.71
C ASN A 118 13.57 -5.17 -26.20
N GLY A 119 12.65 -4.50 -25.50
CA GLY A 119 12.27 -4.84 -24.14
C GLY A 119 12.83 -3.91 -23.06
N GLN A 120 13.51 -2.82 -23.40
CA GLN A 120 13.94 -1.80 -22.43
C GLN A 120 12.78 -0.90 -22.00
N ARG A 121 11.85 -1.51 -21.26
CA ARG A 121 10.65 -0.87 -20.74
C ARG A 121 10.25 -1.53 -19.43
N LEU A 122 9.75 -0.71 -18.50
CA LEU A 122 9.36 -1.13 -17.17
C LEU A 122 7.95 -0.64 -16.86
N ALA A 123 7.09 -1.53 -16.40
CA ALA A 123 5.83 -1.16 -15.73
C ALA A 123 6.00 -1.44 -14.24
N ALA A 124 5.64 -0.48 -13.39
CA ALA A 124 5.71 -0.60 -11.94
C ALA A 124 4.33 -0.33 -11.35
N GLU A 125 3.86 -1.21 -10.46
CA GLU A 125 2.63 -1.00 -9.70
C GLU A 125 2.97 -0.51 -8.30
N VAL A 126 2.60 0.73 -7.98
CA VAL A 126 2.88 1.37 -6.69
C VAL A 126 1.71 1.19 -5.75
N LEU A 127 1.93 0.57 -4.61
CA LEU A 127 0.91 0.34 -3.61
C LEU A 127 0.76 1.56 -2.68
N PRO A 128 -0.46 1.90 -2.23
CA PRO A 128 -0.62 2.93 -1.23
C PRO A 128 0.03 2.49 0.09
N LEU A 129 0.65 3.44 0.79
CA LEU A 129 0.95 3.23 2.21
C LEU A 129 -0.38 3.09 2.95
N HIS A 130 -0.63 1.92 3.53
CA HIS A 130 -1.76 1.80 4.45
C HIS A 130 -1.44 2.63 5.69
N PRO A 131 -2.28 3.62 6.06
CA PRO A 131 -2.15 4.22 7.37
C PRO A 131 -2.22 3.10 8.40
N ARG A 132 -1.24 3.03 9.30
CA ARG A 132 -1.45 2.33 10.56
C ARG A 132 -2.64 3.01 11.21
N ILE A 133 -3.84 2.42 11.08
CA ILE A 133 -4.94 2.79 11.96
C ILE A 133 -4.45 2.41 13.35
N HIS A 134 -3.96 3.40 14.10
CA HIS A 134 -3.81 3.28 15.54
C HIS A 134 -5.21 3.01 16.09
N LYS A 135 -5.58 1.73 16.25
CA LYS A 135 -6.84 1.30 16.87
C LYS A 135 -6.85 1.55 18.40
N TYR A 136 -6.17 2.58 18.87
CA TYR A 136 -6.12 2.93 20.28
C TYR A 136 -6.31 4.44 20.42
N PRO A 137 -7.44 4.91 20.99
CA PRO A 137 -7.50 6.27 21.48
C PRO A 137 -6.46 6.46 22.61
N PRO A 138 -5.85 7.65 22.74
CA PRO A 138 -4.97 7.95 23.88
C PRO A 138 -5.75 7.70 25.19
N PRO A 139 -5.19 6.98 26.18
CA PRO A 139 -5.81 6.86 27.48
C PRO A 139 -5.77 8.22 28.20
N GLY A 140 -6.95 8.76 28.51
CA GLY A 140 -7.12 9.74 29.58
C GLY A 140 -7.19 11.22 29.16
N VAL A 141 -8.38 11.66 28.78
CA VAL A 141 -8.82 13.03 29.10
C VAL A 141 -10.05 12.91 30.03
N PRO A 142 -10.04 13.47 31.25
CA PRO A 142 -11.16 13.40 32.18
C PRO A 142 -12.40 14.18 31.67
N PRO A 143 -13.64 13.79 32.04
CA PRO A 143 -14.84 14.54 31.69
C PRO A 143 -15.02 15.76 32.61
N GLY A 144 -14.76 16.95 32.08
CA GLY A 144 -14.98 18.23 32.76
C GLY A 144 -16.27 18.93 32.30
N VAL A 145 -17.33 18.76 33.10
CA VAL A 145 -18.40 19.72 33.48
C VAL A 145 -19.15 20.52 32.40
N LYS A 146 -20.47 20.27 32.34
CA LYS A 146 -21.52 21.10 31.73
C LYS A 146 -21.66 22.43 32.46
N ASP A 147 -21.80 23.54 31.72
CA ASP A 147 -22.68 24.66 32.08
C ASP A 147 -23.08 25.46 30.81
N SER A 148 -24.40 25.51 30.55
CA SER A 148 -25.12 26.46 29.66
C SER A 148 -25.65 27.63 30.55
N PRO A 149 -26.29 28.76 30.09
CA PRO A 149 -27.04 28.97 28.83
C PRO A 149 -27.07 30.42 28.23
N LYS A 150 -27.91 30.58 27.18
CA LYS A 150 -28.80 31.74 26.81
C LYS A 150 -28.41 32.60 25.56
N PRO A 151 -29.35 33.33 24.89
CA PRO A 151 -30.37 32.84 23.93
C PRO A 151 -30.47 33.60 22.56
N SER A 152 -31.03 32.91 21.55
CA SER A 152 -31.96 33.35 20.45
C SER A 152 -31.58 34.49 19.46
N PRO A 153 -32.25 34.67 18.28
CA PRO A 153 -33.45 33.97 17.75
C PRO A 153 -33.37 33.44 16.29
N VAL A 154 -34.21 32.42 16.04
CA VAL A 154 -35.11 32.15 14.90
C VAL A 154 -34.79 32.75 13.50
N SER A 155 -34.68 31.87 12.51
CA SER A 155 -35.41 32.03 11.25
C SER A 155 -35.81 30.67 10.65
N THR A 156 -37.03 30.67 10.15
CA THR A 156 -37.90 29.56 9.84
C THR A 156 -37.84 29.25 8.34
N SER A 157 -37.72 27.99 7.94
CA SER A 157 -38.47 27.48 6.77
C SER A 157 -38.57 25.96 6.82
N ARG A 158 -39.81 25.48 6.91
CA ARG A 158 -40.20 24.08 6.72
C ARG A 158 -40.34 23.77 5.23
N ALA A 159 -39.93 22.56 4.86
CA ALA A 159 -40.62 21.60 3.98
C ALA A 159 -39.86 20.27 4.22
N ASP A 160 -40.40 19.24 4.89
CA ASP A 160 -41.47 18.31 4.44
C ASP A 160 -41.06 17.65 3.10
N THR A 161 -40.88 16.35 2.90
CA THR A 161 -41.27 15.07 3.53
C THR A 161 -40.19 14.08 3.01
N ASP A 162 -39.74 13.01 3.68
CA ASP A 162 -40.45 11.74 3.77
C ASP A 162 -39.62 10.72 4.58
N GLN A 163 -40.33 9.79 5.23
CA GLN A 163 -39.77 8.70 6.03
C GLN A 163 -39.03 7.68 5.15
N VAL A 164 -38.12 6.85 5.67
CA VAL A 164 -38.44 5.52 6.25
C VAL A 164 -37.35 5.11 7.27
N LYS A 165 -37.74 4.90 8.53
CA LYS A 165 -37.12 3.89 9.43
C LYS A 165 -37.74 2.54 9.06
N VAL A 166 -37.10 1.36 9.13
CA VAL A 166 -36.65 0.69 10.35
C VAL A 166 -35.72 -0.51 10.00
N SER A 167 -34.64 -0.67 10.78
CA SER A 167 -34.06 -1.89 11.40
C SER A 167 -34.42 -3.31 10.89
N LEU A 168 -33.42 -4.21 10.77
CA LEU A 168 -33.15 -5.31 11.73
C LEU A 168 -32.11 -6.36 11.21
N SER A 169 -31.13 -6.64 12.08
CA SER A 169 -30.47 -7.95 12.40
C SER A 169 -29.63 -8.78 11.40
N SER A 170 -28.33 -8.87 11.74
CA SER A 170 -27.45 -10.04 11.99
C SER A 170 -27.68 -11.41 11.31
N VAL A 171 -26.66 -11.95 10.62
CA VAL A 171 -26.28 -13.39 10.69
C VAL A 171 -24.75 -13.57 10.59
N LEU A 172 -24.25 -14.44 11.48
CA LEU A 172 -22.88 -14.87 11.75
C LEU A 172 -22.29 -15.74 10.63
N VAL A 173 -21.02 -15.55 10.26
CA VAL A 173 -20.19 -16.61 9.65
C VAL A 173 -18.74 -16.44 10.08
N ALA A 174 -18.28 -17.22 11.07
CA ALA A 174 -16.90 -17.73 11.16
C ALA A 174 -16.69 -18.54 12.46
N THR A 175 -17.34 -19.70 12.57
CA THR A 175 -16.87 -20.77 13.47
C THR A 175 -16.97 -22.10 12.74
N LEU A 176 -16.07 -22.33 11.77
CA LEU A 176 -15.82 -23.64 11.16
C LEU A 176 -14.33 -23.85 10.83
N ILE A 177 -13.43 -23.59 11.79
CA ILE A 177 -12.02 -24.04 11.70
C ILE A 177 -11.56 -24.60 13.06
N SER A 178 -12.30 -25.55 13.62
CA SER A 178 -11.82 -26.30 14.80
C SER A 178 -12.19 -27.77 14.83
N LEU A 179 -12.77 -28.33 13.75
CA LEU A 179 -13.11 -29.76 13.69
C LEU A 179 -12.24 -30.58 12.71
N PHE A 180 -11.16 -30.00 12.18
CA PHE A 180 -10.21 -30.76 11.32
C PHE A 180 -8.89 -31.12 11.99
N TRP A 181 -8.70 -30.86 13.30
CA TRP A 181 -7.45 -31.20 14.00
C TRP A 181 -7.53 -32.43 14.92
N HIS A 182 -8.67 -33.11 15.04
CA HIS A 182 -8.79 -34.30 15.91
C HIS A 182 -8.79 -35.65 15.17
N SER A 183 -8.21 -35.72 13.96
CA SER A 183 -8.13 -36.99 13.22
C SER A 183 -6.74 -37.32 12.67
N ALA A 184 -5.68 -36.74 13.24
CA ALA A 184 -4.32 -37.00 12.81
C ALA A 184 -3.38 -37.39 13.97
N GLU A 185 -3.85 -38.18 14.93
CA GLU A 185 -2.97 -39.06 15.72
C GLU A 185 -3.72 -40.33 16.13
N ALA A 186 -3.72 -41.30 15.23
CA ALA A 186 -3.77 -42.73 15.51
C ALA A 186 -2.97 -43.46 14.42
#